data_AF-A0A172ZEK1-F1
#
_entry.id   AF-A0A172ZEK1-F1
#
_cell.length_a   1.000
_cell.length_b   1.000
_cell.length_c   1.000
_cell.angle_alpha   90.00
_cell.angle_beta   90.00
_cell.angle_gamma   90.00
#
_symmetry.space_group_name_H-M   'P 1'
#
loop_
_entity.id
_entity.type
_entity.pdbx_description
1 polymer ?
#
loop_
_entity_poly.entity_id
_entity_poly.type
_entity_poly.pdbx_seq_one_letter_code
_entity_poly.pdbx_strand_id
1 'polypeptide(L)'
;MNKAAKALTSILLAISTLAVSWNHPAAAAASSDPFVQKAKSVYAGTLTRSSLLITGPSAKEKVYSTIYIPVKDIFKGYADQITWDSKRKIAIVKKGDSEMILNFSDQSISSSDHQIVLPESWVKMQNGAASINALVLSYVFDRYGESYNDLQREQWKEKLYFLDIQYVDPFPGGKDGIMHVNVTYNS
;
A
#
# COMPACT_ATOMS: atom_id res chain seq x y z
N MET A 1 -71.87 -1.37 -51.72
CA MET A 1 -71.30 -0.02 -51.94
C MET A 1 -70.29 0.28 -50.84
N ASN A 2 -69.00 0.22 -51.15
CA ASN A 2 -67.99 1.21 -50.75
C ASN A 2 -66.64 0.82 -51.36
N LYS A 3 -66.08 1.74 -52.15
CA LYS A 3 -64.74 1.70 -52.73
C LYS A 3 -63.75 2.23 -51.70
N ALA A 4 -62.59 1.60 -51.57
CA ALA A 4 -61.29 2.20 -51.24
C ALA A 4 -60.28 1.05 -51.12
N ALA A 5 -59.00 1.15 -51.42
CA ALA A 5 -58.17 2.03 -52.22
C ALA A 5 -56.79 1.33 -52.26
N LYS A 6 -56.03 1.55 -53.33
CA LYS A 6 -54.68 1.04 -53.57
C LYS A 6 -53.70 1.36 -52.42
N ALA A 7 -52.74 0.47 -52.18
CA ALA A 7 -51.31 0.80 -52.26
C ALA A 7 -50.42 -0.46 -52.13
N LEU A 8 -49.60 -0.69 -53.15
CA LEU A 8 -48.39 -1.51 -53.08
C LEU A 8 -47.34 -0.77 -52.26
N THR A 9 -46.62 -1.45 -51.37
CA THR A 9 -45.25 -1.03 -51.01
C THR A 9 -44.41 -2.24 -50.61
N SER A 10 -43.30 -2.40 -51.33
CA SER A 10 -42.30 -3.46 -51.24
C SER A 10 -41.66 -3.56 -49.86
N ILE A 11 -41.51 -4.78 -49.34
CA ILE A 11 -40.72 -5.05 -48.14
C ILE A 11 -39.28 -5.33 -48.57
N LEU A 12 -38.38 -4.41 -48.23
CA LEU A 12 -36.93 -4.54 -48.37
C LEU A 12 -36.41 -5.44 -47.25
N LEU A 13 -35.74 -6.54 -47.60
CA LEU A 13 -35.13 -7.48 -46.65
C LEU A 13 -33.74 -6.93 -46.24
N ALA A 14 -33.64 -6.33 -45.06
CA ALA A 14 -32.36 -5.93 -44.48
C ALA A 14 -31.80 -7.08 -43.60
N ILE A 15 -30.72 -7.70 -44.06
CA ILE A 15 -29.97 -8.70 -43.30
C ILE A 15 -29.03 -7.95 -42.35
N SER A 16 -29.36 -7.94 -41.07
CA SER A 16 -28.51 -7.38 -40.02
C SER A 16 -27.55 -8.47 -39.50
N THR A 17 -26.28 -8.37 -39.85
CA THR A 17 -25.21 -9.17 -39.21
C THR A 17 -24.92 -8.59 -37.82
N LEU A 18 -25.34 -9.31 -36.79
CA LEU A 18 -24.92 -9.06 -35.40
C LEU A 18 -23.44 -9.43 -35.26
N ALA A 19 -22.56 -8.43 -35.33
CA ALA A 19 -21.20 -8.57 -34.86
C ALA A 19 -21.24 -8.66 -33.32
N VAL A 20 -21.10 -9.87 -32.79
CA VAL A 20 -20.88 -10.09 -31.34
C VAL A 20 -19.45 -9.64 -31.04
N SER A 21 -19.28 -8.39 -30.64
CA SER A 21 -18.01 -7.91 -30.10
C SER A 21 -17.80 -8.52 -28.72
N TRP A 22 -16.87 -9.47 -28.61
CA TRP A 22 -16.34 -9.92 -27.32
C TRP A 22 -15.59 -8.77 -26.65
N ASN A 23 -16.29 -8.00 -25.84
CA ASN A 23 -15.68 -7.06 -24.90
C ASN A 23 -14.91 -7.88 -23.86
N HIS A 24 -13.62 -8.11 -24.13
CA HIS A 24 -12.69 -8.42 -23.04
C HIS A 24 -12.63 -7.16 -22.18
N PRO A 25 -12.95 -7.20 -20.88
CA PRO A 25 -12.54 -6.12 -20.01
C PRO A 25 -11.02 -6.05 -20.10
N ALA A 26 -10.50 -4.91 -20.56
CA ALA A 26 -9.09 -4.61 -20.45
C ALA A 26 -8.73 -4.79 -18.98
N ALA A 27 -7.83 -5.73 -18.69
CA ALA A 27 -7.22 -5.83 -17.37
C ALA A 27 -6.64 -4.44 -17.09
N ALA A 28 -7.20 -3.73 -16.12
CA ALA A 28 -6.63 -2.48 -15.64
C ALA A 28 -5.19 -2.80 -15.28
N ALA A 29 -4.25 -2.28 -16.07
CA ALA A 29 -2.84 -2.35 -15.72
C ALA A 29 -2.75 -1.78 -14.31
N ALA A 30 -2.30 -2.59 -13.35
CA ALA A 30 -2.13 -2.18 -11.97
C ALA A 30 -1.36 -0.85 -12.00
N SER A 31 -2.05 0.25 -11.70
CA SER A 31 -1.41 1.55 -11.65
C SER A 31 -0.43 1.47 -10.50
N SER A 32 0.84 1.28 -10.82
CA SER A 32 1.83 1.08 -9.79
C SER A 32 1.99 2.40 -9.07
N ASP A 33 1.62 2.45 -7.78
CA ASP A 33 1.66 3.65 -6.96
C ASP A 33 2.99 4.41 -7.17
N PRO A 34 2.95 5.66 -7.69
CA PRO A 34 4.14 6.45 -7.96
C PRO A 34 5.04 6.61 -6.73
N PHE A 35 4.48 6.67 -5.52
CA PHE A 35 5.26 6.78 -4.29
C PHE A 35 6.05 5.50 -4.02
N VAL A 36 5.43 4.33 -4.20
CA VAL A 36 6.10 3.03 -4.08
C VAL A 36 7.19 2.89 -5.15
N GLN A 37 6.97 3.41 -6.37
CA GLN A 37 7.99 3.37 -7.42
C GLN A 37 9.18 4.29 -7.15
N LYS A 38 8.96 5.46 -6.55
CA LYS A 38 10.05 6.32 -6.07
C LYS A 38 10.88 5.58 -5.02
N ALA A 39 10.22 5.00 -4.00
CA ALA A 39 10.90 4.22 -2.96
C ALA A 39 11.72 3.06 -3.56
N LYS A 40 11.17 2.32 -4.52
CA LYS A 40 11.90 1.27 -5.25
C LYS A 40 13.10 1.79 -6.02
N SER A 41 12.98 2.97 -6.64
CA SER A 41 14.05 3.55 -7.45
C SER A 41 15.25 3.96 -6.59
N VAL A 42 15.01 4.38 -5.34
CA VAL A 42 16.08 4.74 -4.39
C VAL A 42 16.87 3.53 -3.90
N TYR A 43 16.20 2.42 -3.56
CA TYR A 43 16.84 1.27 -2.91
C TYR A 43 17.16 0.08 -3.83
N ALA A 44 17.21 0.31 -5.14
CA ALA A 44 17.29 -0.72 -6.17
C ALA A 44 16.05 -1.64 -6.22
N GLY A 45 15.26 -1.51 -7.28
CA GLY A 45 13.90 -2.09 -7.39
C GLY A 45 13.79 -3.62 -7.49
N THR A 46 14.88 -4.37 -7.30
CA THR A 46 14.91 -5.84 -7.42
C THR A 46 14.87 -6.56 -6.07
N LEU A 47 14.87 -5.84 -4.94
CA LEU A 47 14.78 -6.43 -3.61
C LEU A 47 13.41 -7.08 -3.38
N THR A 48 13.42 -8.36 -3.00
CA THR A 48 12.20 -9.16 -2.76
C THR A 48 12.07 -9.63 -1.32
N ARG A 49 13.11 -9.47 -0.52
CA ARG A 49 13.20 -9.86 0.89
C ARG A 49 13.48 -8.64 1.74
N SER A 50 13.22 -8.74 3.03
CA SER A 50 13.49 -7.67 3.98
C SER A 50 14.07 -8.24 5.27
N SER A 51 14.78 -7.42 6.01
CA SER A 51 15.07 -7.67 7.41
C SER A 51 14.72 -6.46 8.25
N LEU A 52 14.42 -6.71 9.51
CA LEU A 52 14.09 -5.70 10.50
C LEU A 52 15.08 -5.83 11.65
N LEU A 53 15.71 -4.72 12.01
CA LEU A 53 16.43 -4.56 13.27
C LEU A 53 15.88 -3.32 13.97
N ILE A 54 15.43 -3.48 15.21
CA ILE A 54 15.07 -2.34 16.06
C ILE A 54 16.29 -1.99 16.91
N THR A 55 16.81 -0.77 16.76
CA THR A 55 18.01 -0.31 17.45
C THR A 55 17.78 -0.27 18.96
N GLY A 56 18.70 -0.85 19.72
CA GLY A 56 18.66 -0.86 21.18
C GLY A 56 19.55 -1.93 21.80
N PRO A 57 19.65 -2.01 23.15
CA PRO A 57 20.56 -2.93 23.84
C PRO A 57 20.32 -4.42 23.56
N SER A 58 19.12 -4.77 23.09
CA SER A 58 18.72 -6.14 22.75
C SER A 58 18.38 -6.30 21.26
N ALA A 59 18.96 -5.45 20.40
CA ALA A 59 18.74 -5.48 18.96
C ALA A 59 19.06 -6.87 18.39
N LYS A 60 18.07 -7.47 17.73
CA LYS A 60 18.22 -8.71 16.97
C LYS A 60 17.56 -8.51 15.62
N GLU A 61 18.33 -8.80 14.57
CA GLU A 61 17.79 -8.78 13.22
C GLU A 61 16.83 -9.96 13.02
N LYS A 62 15.70 -9.68 12.38
CA LYS A 62 14.72 -10.68 11.93
C LYS A 62 14.58 -10.58 10.42
N VAL A 63 14.81 -11.68 9.72
CA VAL A 63 14.76 -11.75 8.25
C VAL A 63 13.42 -12.32 7.80
N TYR A 64 12.87 -11.74 6.73
CA TYR A 64 11.63 -12.15 6.09
C TYR A 64 11.89 -12.56 4.64
N SER A 65 11.16 -13.58 4.16
CA SER A 65 11.21 -14.06 2.78
C SER A 65 10.45 -13.18 1.78
N THR A 66 10.14 -11.94 2.16
CA THR A 66 9.22 -11.01 1.49
C THR A 66 9.68 -9.58 1.78
N ILE A 67 9.35 -8.64 0.90
CA ILE A 67 9.65 -7.21 1.08
C ILE A 67 8.72 -6.54 2.10
N TYR A 68 7.75 -7.26 2.64
CA TYR A 68 6.80 -6.75 3.62
C TYR A 68 7.15 -7.22 5.04
N ILE A 69 7.14 -6.30 5.99
CA ILE A 69 7.47 -6.56 7.41
C ILE A 69 6.18 -6.50 8.24
N PRO A 70 5.89 -7.50 9.09
CA PRO A 70 4.74 -7.47 9.99
C PRO A 70 4.74 -6.24 10.90
N VAL A 71 3.62 -5.52 10.95
CA VAL A 71 3.45 -4.32 11.77
C VAL A 71 3.70 -4.61 13.25
N LYS A 72 3.25 -5.78 13.72
CA LYS A 72 3.51 -6.22 15.10
C LYS A 72 5.01 -6.27 15.42
N ASP A 73 5.85 -6.68 14.49
CA ASP A 73 7.29 -6.78 14.74
C ASP A 73 7.96 -5.39 14.75
N ILE A 74 7.46 -4.46 13.93
CA ILE A 74 7.96 -3.08 13.89
C ILE A 74 7.65 -2.37 15.21
N PHE A 75 6.38 -2.39 15.64
CA PHE A 75 5.90 -1.50 16.71
C PHE A 75 5.74 -2.19 18.08
N LYS A 76 6.09 -3.47 18.24
CA LYS A 76 5.97 -4.17 19.54
C LYS A 76 6.84 -3.48 20.59
N GLY A 77 6.20 -2.98 21.65
CA GLY A 77 6.86 -2.27 22.74
C GLY A 77 7.03 -0.77 22.49
N TYR A 78 6.65 -0.27 21.31
CA TYR A 78 6.75 1.15 20.93
C TYR A 78 5.38 1.78 20.68
N ALA A 79 4.39 1.00 20.24
CA ALA A 79 2.98 1.39 20.21
C ALA A 79 2.27 1.05 21.51
N ASP A 80 1.24 1.84 21.86
CA ASP A 80 0.40 1.58 23.04
C ASP A 80 -0.54 0.40 22.79
N GLN A 81 -1.01 0.27 21.55
CA GLN A 81 -1.88 -0.83 21.15
C GLN A 81 -1.68 -1.20 19.68
N ILE A 82 -1.75 -2.50 19.39
CA ILE A 82 -1.84 -3.02 18.02
C ILE A 82 -3.01 -3.99 17.97
N THR A 83 -4.05 -3.67 17.19
CA THR A 83 -5.28 -4.46 17.12
C THR A 83 -5.65 -4.86 15.69
N TRP A 84 -6.44 -5.92 15.59
CA TRP A 84 -7.08 -6.38 14.37
C TRP A 84 -8.60 -6.31 14.55
N ASP A 85 -9.27 -5.56 13.68
CA ASP A 85 -10.73 -5.54 13.57
C ASP A 85 -11.13 -6.45 12.41
N SER A 86 -11.58 -7.66 12.75
CA SER A 86 -11.98 -8.67 11.76
C SER A 86 -13.22 -8.29 10.96
N LYS A 87 -14.11 -7.48 11.53
CA LYS A 87 -15.37 -7.07 10.89
C LYS A 87 -15.09 -6.02 9.82
N ARG A 88 -14.25 -5.03 10.12
CA ARG A 88 -13.84 -3.99 9.17
C ARG A 88 -12.63 -4.39 8.32
N LYS A 89 -11.98 -5.52 8.63
CA LYS A 89 -10.73 -6.00 8.01
C LYS A 89 -9.62 -4.96 8.06
N ILE A 90 -9.40 -4.36 9.23
CA ILE A 90 -8.34 -3.37 9.43
C ILE A 90 -7.41 -3.74 10.57
N ALA A 91 -6.15 -3.38 10.43
CA ALA A 91 -5.20 -3.35 11.53
C ALA A 91 -5.01 -1.90 12.00
N ILE A 92 -4.91 -1.71 13.32
CA ILE A 92 -4.75 -0.40 13.94
C ILE A 92 -3.50 -0.43 14.80
N VAL A 93 -2.64 0.58 14.63
CA VAL A 93 -1.52 0.88 15.52
C VAL A 93 -1.84 2.19 16.22
N LYS A 94 -2.03 2.13 17.54
CA LYS A 94 -2.34 3.29 18.37
C LYS A 94 -1.11 3.76 19.13
N LYS A 95 -0.92 5.08 19.17
CA LYS A 95 0.10 5.75 19.95
C LYS A 95 -0.41 7.13 20.39
N GLY A 96 -0.54 7.32 21.69
CA GLY A 96 -1.27 8.45 22.26
C GLY A 96 -2.72 8.48 21.77
N ASP A 97 -3.14 9.64 21.29
CA ASP A 97 -4.49 9.88 20.75
C ASP A 97 -4.57 9.62 19.24
N SER A 98 -3.48 9.21 18.59
CA SER A 98 -3.41 8.98 17.14
C SER A 98 -3.34 7.51 16.76
N GLU A 99 -3.87 7.21 15.57
CA GLU A 99 -3.98 5.85 15.05
C GLU A 99 -3.50 5.78 13.60
N MET A 100 -2.61 4.83 13.32
CA MET A 100 -2.31 4.40 11.95
C MET A 100 -3.19 3.20 11.61
N ILE A 101 -3.91 3.30 10.50
CA ILE A 101 -4.86 2.29 10.03
C ILE A 101 -4.32 1.65 8.75
N LEU A 102 -4.27 0.32 8.74
CA LEU A 102 -4.03 -0.47 7.54
C LEU A 102 -5.36 -1.09 7.11
N ASN A 103 -5.87 -0.64 5.97
CA ASN A 103 -7.12 -1.15 5.41
C ASN A 103 -6.86 -2.33 4.48
N PHE A 104 -7.53 -3.47 4.73
CA PHE A 104 -7.51 -4.66 3.88
C PHE A 104 -8.91 -5.04 3.39
N SER A 105 -9.87 -4.14 3.55
CA SER A 105 -11.19 -4.25 2.92
C SER A 105 -11.19 -3.52 1.58
N ASP A 106 -12.14 -3.86 0.72
CA ASP A 106 -12.39 -3.12 -0.53
C ASP A 106 -13.22 -1.83 -0.29
N GLN A 107 -13.42 -1.45 0.98
CA GLN A 107 -14.24 -0.31 1.38
C GLN A 107 -13.34 0.86 1.77
N SER A 108 -13.65 2.04 1.25
CA SER A 108 -13.01 3.26 1.73
C SER A 108 -13.40 3.52 3.19
N ILE A 109 -12.42 3.96 3.98
CA ILE A 109 -12.59 4.29 5.39
C ILE A 109 -12.44 5.80 5.52
N SER A 110 -13.46 6.46 6.08
CA SER A 110 -13.33 7.85 6.51
C SER A 110 -12.39 7.89 7.71
N SER A 111 -11.25 8.57 7.59
CA SER A 111 -10.41 8.91 8.74
C SER A 111 -11.04 10.05 9.53
N SER A 112 -10.96 9.99 10.85
CA SER A 112 -11.10 11.17 11.71
C SER A 112 -9.80 11.97 11.77
N ASP A 113 -9.81 13.13 12.43
CA ASP A 113 -8.66 14.05 12.51
C ASP A 113 -7.38 13.43 13.10
N HIS A 114 -7.50 12.34 13.86
CA HIS A 114 -6.38 11.63 14.49
C HIS A 114 -6.10 10.24 13.89
N GLN A 115 -6.72 9.93 12.76
CA GLN A 115 -6.55 8.66 12.07
C GLN A 115 -5.83 8.86 10.75
N ILE A 116 -4.76 8.11 10.53
CA ILE A 116 -4.02 8.08 9.27
C ILE A 116 -4.21 6.71 8.63
N VAL A 117 -5.00 6.66 7.56
CA VAL A 117 -5.15 5.44 6.75
C VAL A 117 -4.00 5.36 5.76
N LEU A 118 -3.23 4.27 5.81
CA LEU A 118 -2.15 4.03 4.86
C LEU A 118 -2.71 3.67 3.47
N PRO A 119 -2.03 4.08 2.38
CA PRO A 119 -2.38 3.64 1.03
C PRO A 119 -2.36 2.11 0.92
N GLU A 120 -3.33 1.54 0.21
CA GLU A 120 -3.47 0.09 0.02
C GLU A 120 -2.21 -0.54 -0.62
N SER A 121 -1.55 0.21 -1.49
CA SER A 121 -0.28 -0.17 -2.15
C SER A 121 0.89 -0.38 -1.17
N TRP A 122 0.82 0.18 0.04
CA TRP A 122 1.89 0.12 1.03
C TRP A 122 1.77 -1.10 1.94
N VAL A 123 0.59 -1.71 1.98
CA VAL A 123 0.23 -2.71 2.97
C VAL A 123 -0.08 -4.04 2.30
N LYS A 124 0.13 -5.14 3.02
CA LYS A 124 -0.26 -6.47 2.56
C LYS A 124 -0.59 -7.37 3.74
N MET A 125 -1.69 -8.09 3.64
CA MET A 125 -1.94 -9.23 4.52
C MET A 125 -1.14 -10.42 4.00
N GLN A 126 -0.21 -10.94 4.80
CA GLN A 126 0.62 -12.09 4.43
C GLN A 126 0.84 -12.98 5.64
N ASN A 127 0.69 -14.30 5.46
CA ASN A 127 0.87 -15.29 6.52
C ASN A 127 0.07 -14.96 7.80
N GLY A 128 -1.14 -14.41 7.65
CA GLY A 128 -2.01 -14.01 8.77
C GLY A 128 -1.58 -12.74 9.50
N ALA A 129 -0.62 -11.97 8.96
CA ALA A 129 -0.13 -10.74 9.56
C ALA A 129 -0.32 -9.53 8.63
N ALA A 130 -0.87 -8.45 9.19
CA ALA A 130 -0.85 -7.13 8.57
C ALA A 130 0.60 -6.65 8.49
N SER A 131 1.06 -6.33 7.28
CA SER A 131 2.46 -6.01 7.00
C SER A 131 2.60 -4.74 6.16
N ILE A 132 3.71 -4.02 6.31
CA ILE A 132 4.05 -2.80 5.57
C ILE A 132 5.22 -3.09 4.64
N ASN A 133 5.21 -2.50 3.45
CA ASN A 133 6.30 -2.56 2.48
C ASN A 133 7.57 -1.91 3.06
N ALA A 134 8.65 -2.68 3.19
CA ALA A 134 9.93 -2.25 3.75
C ALA A 134 10.54 -1.07 3.01
N LEU A 135 10.36 -0.99 1.69
CA LEU A 135 10.88 0.11 0.87
C LEU A 135 10.18 1.42 1.20
N VAL A 136 8.86 1.37 1.37
CA VAL A 136 8.05 2.54 1.72
C VAL A 136 8.36 3.01 3.13
N LEU A 137 8.38 2.09 4.10
CA LEU A 137 8.72 2.40 5.49
C LEU A 137 10.10 3.07 5.56
N SER A 138 11.09 2.50 4.87
CA SER A 138 12.42 3.06 4.78
C SER A 138 12.42 4.42 4.11
N TYR A 139 11.73 4.58 2.98
CA TYR A 139 11.69 5.83 2.23
C TYR A 139 11.09 6.98 3.05
N VAL A 140 9.97 6.74 3.74
CA VAL A 140 9.33 7.77 4.58
C VAL A 140 10.26 8.23 5.70
N PHE A 141 10.86 7.28 6.41
CA PHE A 141 11.65 7.56 7.61
C PHE A 141 13.16 7.57 7.38
N ASP A 142 13.63 7.58 6.12
CA ASP A 142 15.05 7.49 5.81
C ASP A 142 15.85 8.57 6.55
N ARG A 143 16.90 8.13 7.26
CA ARG A 143 17.85 8.98 7.99
C ARG A 143 18.45 10.08 7.13
N TYR A 144 18.63 9.82 5.84
CA TYR A 144 19.18 10.72 4.83
C TYR A 144 18.12 11.25 3.86
N GLY A 145 16.83 11.00 4.14
CA GLY A 145 15.74 11.26 3.22
C GLY A 145 15.48 12.74 2.91
N GLU A 146 15.97 13.67 3.74
CA GLU A 146 15.89 15.11 3.47
C GLU A 146 16.60 15.48 2.16
N SER A 147 17.65 14.73 1.80
CA SER A 147 18.38 14.92 0.54
C SER A 147 17.56 14.59 -0.72
N TYR A 148 16.43 13.91 -0.58
CA TYR A 148 15.58 13.52 -1.71
C TYR A 148 14.79 14.69 -2.29
N ASN A 149 14.61 15.78 -1.52
CA ASN A 149 13.78 16.92 -1.90
C ASN A 149 12.35 16.52 -2.34
N ASP A 150 11.77 15.49 -1.70
CA ASP A 150 10.42 14.98 -1.99
C ASP A 150 9.40 15.47 -0.95
N LEU A 151 8.63 16.49 -1.32
CA LEU A 151 7.59 17.06 -0.47
C LEU A 151 6.52 16.04 -0.06
N GLN A 152 6.18 15.09 -0.93
CA GLN A 152 5.19 14.06 -0.61
C GLN A 152 5.72 13.13 0.49
N ARG A 153 7.02 12.80 0.46
CA ARG A 153 7.67 12.04 1.53
C ARG A 153 7.62 12.81 2.85
N GLU A 154 8.00 14.10 2.84
CA GLU A 154 7.99 14.92 4.07
C GLU A 154 6.59 15.01 4.69
N GLN A 155 5.55 15.19 3.87
CA GLN A 155 4.16 15.18 4.32
C GLN A 155 3.77 13.84 4.97
N TRP A 156 4.25 12.71 4.43
CA TRP A 156 4.01 11.41 5.05
C TRP A 156 4.78 11.21 6.34
N LYS A 157 6.04 11.66 6.41
CA LYS A 157 6.86 11.64 7.62
C LYS A 157 6.20 12.47 8.73
N GLU A 158 5.69 13.65 8.40
CA GLU A 158 4.95 14.51 9.33
C GLU A 158 3.65 13.86 9.81
N LYS A 159 2.82 13.35 8.90
CA LYS A 159 1.56 12.64 9.25
C LYS A 159 1.80 11.45 10.17
N LEU A 160 2.92 10.75 10.02
CA LEU A 160 3.25 9.54 10.77
C LEU A 160 4.22 9.81 11.93
N TYR A 161 4.53 11.07 12.23
CA TYR A 161 5.48 11.45 13.28
C TYR A 161 5.08 10.91 14.66
N PHE A 162 3.77 10.81 14.93
CA PHE A 162 3.23 10.27 16.17
C PHE A 162 3.63 8.80 16.46
N LEU A 163 4.16 8.07 15.48
CA LEU A 163 4.66 6.70 15.67
C LEU A 163 6.01 6.64 16.40
N ASP A 164 6.59 7.79 16.74
CA ASP A 164 7.88 7.94 17.43
C ASP A 164 9.08 7.29 16.71
N ILE A 165 8.99 7.04 15.41
CA ILE A 165 10.15 6.62 14.62
C ILE A 165 11.04 7.85 14.41
N GLN A 166 12.24 7.85 15.00
CA GLN A 166 13.23 8.89 14.81
C GLN A 166 13.77 8.87 13.37
N TYR A 167 14.21 7.69 12.94
CA TYR A 167 14.64 7.41 11.56
C TYR A 167 14.70 5.90 11.30
N VAL A 168 14.77 5.57 10.02
CA VAL A 168 15.21 4.28 9.50
C VAL A 168 16.57 4.49 8.84
N ASP A 169 17.54 3.63 9.14
CA ASP A 169 18.84 3.59 8.46
C ASP A 169 18.82 2.39 7.48
N PRO A 170 18.38 2.60 6.23
CA PRO A 170 18.20 1.51 5.29
C PRO A 170 19.51 1.09 4.64
N PHE A 171 19.66 -0.22 4.47
CA PHE A 171 20.78 -0.78 3.71
C PHE A 171 20.25 -1.75 2.65
N PRO A 172 20.25 -1.37 1.36
CA PRO A 172 19.86 -2.27 0.29
C PRO A 172 20.98 -3.29 0.02
N GLY A 173 20.74 -4.53 0.42
CA GLY A 173 21.67 -5.65 0.28
C GLY A 173 21.80 -6.08 -1.18
N GLY A 174 22.89 -5.67 -1.83
CA GLY A 174 23.10 -5.95 -3.26
C GLY A 174 23.30 -7.43 -3.59
N LYS A 175 24.00 -8.19 -2.73
CA LYS A 175 24.32 -9.62 -2.99
C LYS A 175 23.30 -10.60 -2.42
N ASP A 176 22.67 -10.28 -1.30
CA ASP A 176 21.68 -11.15 -0.64
C ASP A 176 20.23 -10.85 -1.07
N GLY A 177 20.02 -9.73 -1.77
CA GLY A 177 18.72 -9.30 -2.26
C GLY A 177 17.75 -8.88 -1.15
N ILE A 178 18.28 -8.47 0.01
CA ILE A 178 17.52 -8.11 1.21
C ILE A 178 17.49 -6.59 1.37
N MET A 179 16.32 -6.03 1.62
CA MET A 179 16.18 -4.67 2.16
C MET A 179 16.38 -4.72 3.68
N HIS A 180 17.53 -4.27 4.19
CA HIS A 180 17.75 -4.18 5.63
C HIS A 180 17.16 -2.88 6.17
N VAL A 181 16.24 -3.01 7.13
CA VAL A 181 15.49 -1.90 7.74
C VAL A 181 15.89 -1.78 9.21
N ASN A 182 16.76 -0.82 9.52
CA ASN A 182 17.18 -0.54 10.89
C ASN A 182 16.37 0.62 11.46
N VAL A 183 15.39 0.33 12.32
CA VAL A 183 14.48 1.34 12.89
C VAL A 183 15.02 1.84 14.21
N THR A 184 15.09 3.15 14.37
CA THR A 184 15.40 3.81 15.65
C THR A 184 14.18 4.63 16.08
N TYR A 185 13.73 4.43 17.32
CA TYR A 185 12.63 5.19 17.92
C TYR A 185 13.17 6.35 18.76
N ASN A 186 12.35 7.39 18.92
CA ASN A 186 12.59 8.44 19.91
C ASN A 186 12.58 7.81 21.32
N SER A 187 13.58 8.17 22.12
CA SER A 187 13.76 7.71 23.52
C SER A 187 13.03 8.59 24.52
#